data_AF-A0A1A0THP1-F1
#
_entry.id   AF-A0A1A0THP1-F1
#
_cell.length_a   1.000
_cell.length_b   1.000
_cell.length_c   1.000
_cell.angle_alpha   90.00
_cell.angle_beta   90.00
_cell.angle_gamma   90.00
#
_symmetry.space_group_name_H-M   'P 1'
#
loop_
_entity.id
_entity.type
_entity.pdbx_description
1 polymer ?
#
loop_
_entity_poly.entity_id
_entity_poly.type
_entity_poly.pdbx_seq_one_letter_code
_entity_poly.pdbx_strand_id
1 'polypeptide(L)'
;MPDSNEADRTETAASTGGRDKLSSSSSSAVGRTPVAVERPAPKWLAPAALALAVIAVALSAWSLLSKDSSSSASDTTLPGDPKQRVCTAFDTVAKAVQLQTNNNLGPDPVPQAAVAGNARLALIGGGQYLVNSVDSEVPGDLAEAARKFGNTIQDIGVNALANVPNSDPQQTARLREGDATRQQIVELCK
;
A
#
# COMPACT_ATOMS: atom_id res chain seq x y z
N MET A 1 -6.89 -56.78 -5.07
CA MET A 1 -7.65 -57.54 -6.08
C MET A 1 -9.10 -57.61 -5.61
N PRO A 2 -10.08 -57.52 -6.52
CA PRO A 2 -10.10 -56.74 -7.77
C PRO A 2 -10.89 -55.43 -7.48
N ASP A 3 -11.81 -54.81 -8.23
CA ASP A 3 -12.15 -54.70 -9.69
C ASP A 3 -12.51 -53.19 -9.88
N SER A 4 -12.21 -52.49 -10.98
CA SER A 4 -12.64 -52.61 -12.39
C SER A 4 -14.10 -52.19 -12.66
N ASN A 5 -14.27 -51.11 -13.44
CA ASN A 5 -15.40 -50.98 -14.37
C ASN A 5 -15.07 -49.97 -15.48
N GLU A 6 -14.55 -50.48 -16.60
CA GLU A 6 -14.33 -49.72 -17.84
C GLU A 6 -14.85 -50.56 -19.01
N ALA A 7 -15.77 -50.00 -19.79
CA ALA A 7 -16.28 -50.51 -21.05
C ALA A 7 -16.77 -49.29 -21.85
N ASP A 8 -16.27 -48.96 -23.05
CA ASP A 8 -16.00 -49.76 -24.26
C ASP A 8 -17.27 -50.32 -24.93
N ARG A 9 -17.71 -49.68 -26.03
CA ARG A 9 -17.50 -50.30 -27.35
C ARG A 9 -17.74 -49.40 -28.58
N THR A 10 -16.81 -49.52 -29.52
CA THR A 10 -16.94 -49.62 -31.01
C THR A 10 -18.20 -49.05 -31.69
N GLU A 11 -18.11 -48.12 -32.64
CA GLU A 11 -17.46 -48.17 -33.98
C GLU A 11 -18.31 -48.88 -35.06
N THR A 12 -18.49 -48.22 -36.22
CA THR A 12 -18.77 -48.82 -37.53
C THR A 12 -18.34 -47.83 -38.62
N ALA A 13 -17.67 -48.30 -39.67
CA ALA A 13 -17.11 -47.46 -40.74
C ALA A 13 -17.75 -47.76 -42.11
N ALA A 14 -17.62 -46.81 -43.06
CA ALA A 14 -17.83 -47.04 -44.48
C ALA A 14 -16.88 -46.17 -45.31
N SER A 15 -16.36 -46.73 -46.41
CA SER A 15 -15.35 -46.10 -47.28
C SER A 15 -15.91 -45.83 -48.68
N THR A 16 -15.38 -44.80 -49.36
CA THR A 16 -15.17 -44.80 -50.83
C THR A 16 -14.09 -43.76 -51.17
N GLY A 17 -13.08 -44.15 -51.95
CA GLY A 17 -11.90 -43.32 -52.24
C GLY A 17 -12.03 -42.38 -53.44
N GLY A 18 -11.01 -41.54 -53.67
CA GLY A 18 -10.97 -40.58 -54.77
C GLY A 18 -9.59 -39.95 -54.98
N ARG A 19 -8.92 -40.38 -56.05
CA ARG A 19 -7.60 -39.94 -56.54
C ARG A 19 -7.36 -38.42 -56.61
N ASP A 20 -6.10 -38.06 -56.36
CA ASP A 20 -5.29 -37.06 -57.07
C ASP A 20 -5.87 -35.64 -57.29
N LYS A 21 -5.47 -34.70 -56.43
CA LYS A 21 -5.24 -33.32 -56.87
C LYS A 21 -4.10 -32.61 -56.13
N LEU A 22 -3.04 -32.35 -56.89
CA LEU A 22 -1.88 -31.54 -56.48
C LEU A 22 -2.26 -30.03 -56.47
N SER A 23 -1.59 -29.24 -55.63
CA SER A 23 -1.70 -27.76 -55.52
C SER A 23 -3.05 -27.25 -54.96
N SER A 24 -3.12 -26.54 -53.84
CA SER A 24 -2.40 -25.29 -53.57
C SER A 24 -2.31 -24.97 -52.07
N SER A 25 -1.11 -24.73 -51.55
CA SER A 25 -0.92 -24.12 -50.21
C SER A 25 -1.12 -22.60 -50.28
N SER A 26 -2.38 -22.18 -50.45
CA SER A 26 -2.78 -20.78 -50.39
C SER A 26 -2.74 -20.25 -48.95
N SER A 27 -1.53 -19.96 -48.46
CA SER A 27 -1.33 -19.32 -47.15
C SER A 27 -1.92 -17.92 -47.16
N SER A 28 -3.02 -17.72 -46.42
CA SER A 28 -3.73 -16.43 -46.31
C SER A 28 -2.89 -15.40 -45.56
N ALA A 29 -1.96 -14.76 -46.26
CA ALA A 29 -1.17 -13.66 -45.75
C ALA A 29 -2.07 -12.47 -45.39
N VAL A 30 -2.32 -12.27 -44.09
CA VAL A 30 -3.09 -11.13 -43.58
C VAL A 30 -2.29 -9.85 -43.80
N GLY A 31 -2.59 -9.16 -44.91
CA GLY A 31 -1.99 -7.88 -45.27
C GLY A 31 -2.36 -6.78 -44.28
N ARG A 32 -1.60 -6.67 -43.18
CA ARG A 32 -1.68 -5.54 -42.25
C ARG A 32 -1.04 -4.31 -42.88
N THR A 33 -1.80 -3.56 -43.67
CA THR A 33 -1.40 -2.21 -44.07
C THR A 33 -1.37 -1.31 -42.83
N PRO A 34 -0.22 -0.70 -42.48
CA PRO A 34 -0.18 0.27 -41.40
C PRO A 34 -0.89 1.54 -41.88
N VAL A 35 -2.09 1.80 -41.36
CA VAL A 35 -2.76 3.09 -41.56
C VAL A 35 -1.99 4.13 -40.76
N ALA A 36 -1.05 4.79 -41.43
CA ALA A 36 -0.31 5.92 -40.89
C ALA A 36 -1.28 7.09 -40.67
N VAL A 37 -1.80 7.22 -39.45
CA VAL A 37 -2.63 8.36 -39.07
C VAL A 37 -1.72 9.56 -38.87
N GLU A 38 -1.42 10.26 -39.97
CA GLU A 38 -0.77 11.57 -39.95
C GLU A 38 -1.70 12.58 -39.24
N ARG A 39 -1.64 12.60 -37.91
CA ARG A 39 -2.18 13.71 -37.13
C ARG A 39 -1.24 14.89 -37.35
N PRO A 40 -1.65 16.00 -37.98
CA PRO A 40 -0.80 17.16 -38.14
C PRO A 40 -0.58 17.79 -36.75
N ALA A 41 0.50 17.38 -36.08
CA ALA A 41 0.85 17.85 -34.76
C ALA A 41 0.94 19.38 -34.79
N PRO A 42 0.08 20.12 -34.06
CA PRO A 42 0.07 21.57 -34.13
C PRO A 42 1.45 22.12 -33.80
N LYS A 43 2.03 22.93 -34.70
CA LYS A 43 3.43 23.42 -34.58
C LYS A 43 3.70 24.24 -33.31
N TRP A 44 2.64 24.64 -32.60
CA TRP A 44 2.67 25.34 -31.32
C TRP A 44 2.72 24.41 -30.09
N LEU A 45 2.49 23.08 -30.23
CA LEU A 45 2.64 22.14 -29.11
C LEU A 45 4.08 22.04 -28.62
N ALA A 46 5.07 22.02 -29.50
CA ALA A 46 6.49 21.94 -29.12
C ALA A 46 6.94 23.14 -28.26
N PRO A 47 6.73 24.41 -28.66
CA PRO A 47 7.06 25.55 -27.80
C PRO A 47 6.14 25.65 -26.56
N ALA A 48 4.88 25.24 -26.62
CA ALA A 48 4.01 25.22 -25.43
C ALA A 48 4.48 24.20 -24.37
N ALA A 49 4.88 23.00 -24.80
CA ALA A 49 5.46 21.99 -23.92
C ALA A 49 6.80 22.45 -23.33
N LEU A 50 7.65 23.11 -24.13
CA LEU A 50 8.88 23.73 -23.65
C LEU A 50 8.61 24.80 -22.58
N ALA A 51 7.65 25.70 -22.81
CA ALA A 51 7.28 26.75 -21.87
C ALA A 51 6.75 26.16 -20.54
N LEU A 52 5.87 25.15 -20.59
CA LEU A 52 5.38 24.46 -19.41
C LEU A 52 6.50 23.74 -18.64
N ALA A 53 7.45 23.11 -19.33
CA ALA A 53 8.61 22.48 -18.71
C ALA A 53 9.51 23.51 -18.01
N VAL A 54 9.78 24.66 -18.64
CA VAL A 54 10.55 25.76 -18.03
C VAL A 54 9.83 26.33 -16.81
N ILE A 55 8.50 26.52 -16.85
CA ILE A 55 7.71 26.97 -15.70
C ILE A 55 7.78 25.94 -14.56
N ALA A 56 7.64 24.64 -14.85
CA ALA A 56 7.73 23.59 -13.84
C ALA A 56 9.12 23.51 -13.18
N VAL A 57 10.19 23.66 -13.96
CA VAL A 57 11.57 23.73 -13.44
C VAL A 57 11.78 25.00 -12.61
N ALA A 58 11.27 26.15 -13.06
CA ALA A 58 11.38 27.42 -12.33
C ALA A 58 10.64 27.37 -10.98
N LEU A 59 9.41 26.83 -10.94
CA LEU A 59 8.65 26.62 -9.71
C LEU A 59 9.31 25.59 -8.78
N SER A 60 9.93 24.55 -9.33
CA SER A 60 10.68 23.56 -8.54
C SER A 60 11.94 24.16 -7.91
N ALA A 61 12.72 24.92 -8.69
CA ALA A 61 13.88 25.64 -8.19
C ALA A 61 13.49 26.70 -7.15
N TRP A 62 12.42 27.46 -7.40
CA TRP A 62 11.91 28.46 -6.44
C TRP A 62 11.42 27.79 -5.15
N SER A 63 10.71 26.67 -5.21
CA SER A 63 10.30 25.89 -4.03
C SER A 63 11.48 25.36 -3.19
N LEU A 64 12.62 25.08 -3.84
CA LEU A 64 13.86 24.68 -3.15
C LEU A 64 14.63 25.88 -2.57
N LEU A 65 14.65 27.02 -3.24
CA LEU A 65 15.40 28.23 -2.81
C LEU A 65 14.60 29.14 -1.87
N SER A 66 13.26 29.06 -1.86
CA SER A 66 12.38 29.78 -0.93
C SER A 66 12.13 29.02 0.38
N LYS A 67 12.83 27.90 0.60
CA LYS A 67 13.08 27.37 1.94
C LYS A 67 14.38 27.96 2.47
N ASP A 68 14.25 28.89 3.40
CA ASP A 68 15.39 29.36 4.19
C ASP A 68 16.15 28.19 4.83
N SER A 69 17.48 28.31 4.88
CA SER A 69 18.41 27.21 5.16
C SER A 69 18.48 26.78 6.64
N SER A 70 17.35 26.82 7.35
CA SER A 70 17.24 26.58 8.79
C SER A 70 16.11 25.61 9.20
N SER A 71 15.45 24.93 8.26
CA SER A 71 14.55 23.83 8.58
C SER A 71 15.27 22.48 8.53
N SER A 72 15.80 22.06 9.67
CA SER A 72 15.91 20.61 9.94
C SER A 72 14.50 20.01 9.85
N ALA A 73 14.37 18.72 9.55
CA ALA A 73 13.07 18.05 9.41
C ALA A 73 12.26 17.89 10.73
N SER A 74 12.59 18.69 11.74
CA SER A 74 12.01 18.71 13.09
C SER A 74 11.59 20.12 13.55
N ASP A 75 12.07 21.19 12.91
CA ASP A 75 11.89 22.59 13.34
C ASP A 75 10.58 23.24 12.80
N THR A 76 9.60 22.42 12.43
CA THR A 76 8.27 22.90 12.01
C THR A 76 7.33 22.89 13.20
N THR A 77 7.15 24.03 13.87
CA THR A 77 6.07 24.23 14.85
C THR A 77 4.70 23.96 14.20
N LEU A 78 3.92 23.02 14.75
CA LEU A 78 2.50 22.85 14.42
C LEU A 78 1.64 23.78 15.31
N PRO A 79 0.53 24.32 14.79
CA PRO A 79 -0.31 25.26 15.54
C PRO A 79 -1.09 24.60 16.69
N GLY A 80 -1.11 25.26 17.85
CA GLY A 80 -1.82 24.80 19.06
C GLY A 80 -0.91 24.04 20.04
N ASP A 81 -1.44 23.72 21.23
CA ASP A 81 -0.64 23.14 22.33
C ASP A 81 0.05 21.81 21.93
N PRO A 82 1.39 21.72 22.00
CA PRO A 82 2.13 20.54 21.52
C PRO A 82 1.80 19.25 22.28
N LYS A 83 1.62 19.31 23.60
CA LYS A 83 1.28 18.14 24.41
C LYS A 83 -0.13 17.65 24.06
N GLN A 84 -1.12 18.54 24.09
CA GLN A 84 -2.51 18.20 23.83
C GLN A 84 -2.72 17.68 22.40
N ARG A 85 -2.01 18.23 21.41
CA ARG A 85 -1.96 17.70 20.03
C ARG A 85 -1.54 16.23 20.00
N VAL A 86 -0.36 15.91 20.54
CA VAL A 86 0.19 14.54 20.51
C VAL A 86 -0.68 13.58 21.33
N CYS A 87 -1.17 14.00 22.51
CA CYS A 87 -2.06 13.18 23.33
C CYS A 87 -3.40 12.90 22.65
N THR A 88 -3.97 13.88 21.92
CA THR A 88 -5.20 13.70 21.14
C THR A 88 -4.99 12.78 19.93
N ALA A 89 -3.87 12.93 19.23
CA ALA A 89 -3.49 12.04 18.14
C ALA A 89 -3.27 10.60 18.66
N PHE A 90 -2.61 10.45 19.80
CA PHE A 90 -2.38 9.17 20.46
C PHE A 90 -3.67 8.48 20.89
N ASP A 91 -4.63 9.15 21.54
CA ASP A 91 -5.93 8.55 21.88
C ASP A 91 -6.65 8.06 20.63
N THR A 92 -6.70 8.90 19.59
CA THR A 92 -7.32 8.58 18.30
C THR A 92 -6.71 7.31 17.69
N VAL A 93 -5.38 7.19 17.71
CA VAL A 93 -4.65 6.04 17.16
C VAL A 93 -4.80 4.79 18.04
N ALA A 94 -4.65 4.92 19.35
CA ALA A 94 -4.82 3.81 20.29
C ALA A 94 -6.23 3.22 20.20
N LYS A 95 -7.26 4.09 20.14
CA LYS A 95 -8.67 3.72 19.94
C LYS A 95 -8.92 3.08 18.58
N ALA A 96 -8.35 3.61 17.50
CA ALA A 96 -8.47 3.04 16.16
C ALA A 96 -7.85 1.63 16.08
N VAL A 97 -6.65 1.44 16.64
CA VAL A 97 -6.00 0.13 16.73
C VAL A 97 -6.88 -0.82 17.53
N GLN A 98 -7.25 -0.47 18.77
CA GLN A 98 -8.06 -1.34 19.64
C GLN A 98 -9.40 -1.74 19.02
N LEU A 99 -10.10 -0.82 18.34
CA LEU A 99 -11.36 -1.13 17.66
C LEU A 99 -11.17 -2.13 16.50
N GLN A 100 -10.11 -1.99 15.70
CA GLN A 100 -9.94 -2.85 14.51
C GLN A 100 -9.25 -4.18 14.82
N THR A 101 -8.33 -4.25 15.80
CA THR A 101 -7.68 -5.51 16.19
C THR A 101 -8.57 -6.47 16.96
N ASN A 102 -9.65 -5.97 17.59
CA ASN A 102 -10.58 -6.76 18.41
C ASN A 102 -11.97 -6.91 17.77
N ASN A 103 -12.19 -6.38 16.56
CA ASN A 103 -13.46 -6.56 15.85
C ASN A 103 -13.64 -8.02 15.43
N ASN A 104 -14.87 -8.53 15.44
CA ASN A 104 -15.18 -9.90 15.03
C ASN A 104 -16.55 -9.93 14.32
N LEU A 105 -16.54 -10.31 13.04
CA LEU A 105 -17.72 -10.33 12.18
C LEU A 105 -18.27 -11.75 11.93
N GLY A 106 -17.95 -12.70 12.82
CA GLY A 106 -18.34 -14.11 12.68
C GLY A 106 -17.33 -14.94 11.87
N PRO A 107 -17.66 -16.20 11.55
CA PRO A 107 -16.71 -17.17 10.97
C PRO A 107 -16.47 -17.02 9.46
N ASP A 108 -17.13 -16.08 8.77
CA ASP A 108 -16.96 -15.88 7.34
C ASP A 108 -15.56 -15.29 7.02
N PRO A 109 -14.74 -15.94 6.18
CA PRO A 109 -13.39 -15.48 5.87
C PRO A 109 -13.34 -14.12 5.16
N VAL A 110 -14.39 -13.70 4.44
CA VAL A 110 -14.36 -12.44 3.67
C VAL A 110 -14.50 -11.20 4.60
N PRO A 111 -15.49 -11.10 5.50
CA PRO A 111 -15.52 -10.09 6.56
C PRO A 111 -14.28 -10.12 7.46
N GLN A 112 -13.75 -11.31 7.81
CA GLN A 112 -12.54 -11.42 8.63
C GLN A 112 -11.29 -10.89 7.92
N ALA A 113 -11.15 -11.11 6.61
CA ALA A 113 -10.09 -10.49 5.81
C ALA A 113 -10.19 -8.95 5.78
N ALA A 114 -11.41 -8.41 5.72
CA ALA A 114 -11.64 -6.96 5.79
C ALA A 114 -11.29 -6.37 7.18
N VAL A 115 -11.63 -7.06 8.27
CA VAL A 115 -11.21 -6.69 9.64
C VAL A 115 -9.69 -6.69 9.76
N ALA A 116 -9.02 -7.75 9.31
CA ALA A 116 -7.56 -7.84 9.33
C ALA A 116 -6.89 -6.73 8.49
N GLY A 117 -7.50 -6.36 7.36
CA GLY A 117 -7.11 -5.20 6.54
C GLY A 117 -7.19 -3.88 7.31
N ASN A 118 -8.34 -3.61 7.95
CA ASN A 118 -8.53 -2.41 8.77
C ASN A 118 -7.57 -2.36 9.98
N ALA A 119 -7.28 -3.50 10.61
CA ALA A 119 -6.32 -3.58 11.71
C ALA A 119 -4.90 -3.22 11.25
N ARG A 120 -4.45 -3.77 10.11
CA ARG A 120 -3.15 -3.42 9.49
C ARG A 120 -3.09 -1.93 9.10
N LEU A 121 -4.19 -1.38 8.57
CA LEU A 121 -4.27 0.05 8.23
C LEU A 121 -4.23 0.95 9.47
N ALA A 122 -4.94 0.59 10.55
CA ALA A 122 -4.92 1.34 11.81
C ALA A 122 -3.53 1.34 12.47
N LEU A 123 -2.81 0.21 12.40
CA LEU A 123 -1.43 0.09 12.87
C LEU A 123 -0.47 0.98 12.06
N ILE A 124 -0.47 0.85 10.73
CA ILE A 124 0.50 1.55 9.87
C ILE A 124 0.15 3.04 9.73
N GLY A 125 -1.07 3.35 9.28
CA GLY A 125 -1.53 4.71 9.08
C GLY A 125 -1.65 5.49 10.39
N GLY A 126 -2.07 4.83 11.48
CA GLY A 126 -2.11 5.44 12.81
C GLY A 126 -0.72 5.73 13.38
N GLY A 127 0.25 4.82 13.22
CA GLY A 127 1.62 5.07 13.64
C GLY A 127 2.28 6.23 12.88
N GLN A 128 2.11 6.28 11.56
CA GLN A 128 2.60 7.39 10.74
C GLN A 128 1.92 8.72 11.11
N TYR A 129 0.61 8.71 11.36
CA TYR A 129 -0.15 9.90 11.80
C TYR A 129 0.33 10.41 13.17
N LEU A 130 0.58 9.51 14.13
CA LEU A 130 1.13 9.89 15.44
C LEU A 130 2.53 10.50 15.30
N VAL A 131 3.43 9.86 14.56
CA VAL A 131 4.79 10.39 14.30
C VAL A 131 4.72 11.80 13.70
N ASN A 132 3.81 12.03 12.75
CA ASN A 132 3.62 13.33 12.10
C ASN A 132 2.97 14.42 12.99
N SER A 133 2.51 14.08 14.20
CA SER A 133 1.97 15.06 15.17
C SER A 133 3.04 15.66 16.09
N VAL A 134 4.26 15.08 16.08
CA VAL A 134 5.36 15.41 16.99
C VAL A 134 6.36 16.35 16.32
N ASP A 135 6.45 17.59 16.81
CA ASP A 135 7.47 18.59 16.43
C ASP A 135 8.53 18.78 17.54
N SER A 136 9.34 19.83 17.42
CA SER A 136 10.35 20.25 18.38
C SER A 136 9.79 20.88 19.67
N GLU A 137 8.51 21.25 19.71
CA GLU A 137 7.88 21.88 20.89
C GLU A 137 7.23 20.87 21.84
N VAL A 138 7.08 19.61 21.42
CA VAL A 138 6.58 18.53 22.28
C VAL A 138 7.61 18.19 23.37
N PRO A 139 7.21 18.05 24.65
CA PRO A 139 8.10 17.64 25.73
C PRO A 139 8.88 16.35 25.39
N GLY A 140 10.21 16.36 25.60
CA GLY A 140 11.13 15.34 25.09
C GLY A 140 10.69 13.89 25.31
N ASP A 141 10.35 13.54 26.55
CA ASP A 141 9.92 12.19 26.94
C ASP A 141 8.64 11.74 26.20
N LEU A 142 7.68 12.65 26.01
CA LEU A 142 6.45 12.40 25.25
C LEU A 142 6.73 12.31 23.76
N ALA A 143 7.62 13.17 23.25
CA ALA A 143 8.04 13.16 21.85
C ALA A 143 8.77 11.85 21.49
N GLU A 144 9.66 11.36 22.37
CA GLU A 144 10.31 10.06 22.22
C GLU A 144 9.30 8.92 22.32
N ALA A 145 8.48 8.86 23.38
CA ALA A 145 7.51 7.79 23.58
C ALA A 145 6.48 7.69 22.43
N ALA A 146 5.96 8.83 21.95
CA ALA A 146 5.02 8.88 20.83
C ALA A 146 5.66 8.41 19.51
N ARG A 147 6.88 8.86 19.20
CA ARG A 147 7.63 8.38 18.02
C ARG A 147 7.94 6.89 18.12
N LYS A 148 8.36 6.42 19.30
CA LYS A 148 8.64 5.00 19.58
C LYS A 148 7.39 4.16 19.37
N PHE A 149 6.28 4.47 20.04
CA PHE A 149 5.02 3.73 19.90
C PHE A 149 4.53 3.72 18.45
N GLY A 150 4.54 4.87 17.78
CA GLY A 150 4.16 5.00 16.37
C GLY A 150 5.01 4.12 15.44
N ASN A 151 6.31 4.04 15.67
CA ASN A 151 7.20 3.15 14.93
C ASN A 151 6.95 1.67 15.26
N THR A 152 6.86 1.29 16.54
CA THR A 152 6.59 -0.09 16.95
C THR A 152 5.28 -0.63 16.36
N ILE A 153 4.20 0.17 16.30
CA ILE A 153 2.93 -0.27 15.70
C ILE A 153 2.97 -0.35 14.17
N GLN A 154 3.70 0.54 13.48
CA GLN A 154 3.98 0.39 12.04
C GLN A 154 4.72 -0.92 11.77
N ASP A 155 5.75 -1.22 12.55
CA ASP A 155 6.53 -2.45 12.48
C ASP A 155 5.64 -3.69 12.66
N ILE A 156 4.77 -3.71 13.68
CA ILE A 156 3.79 -4.80 13.91
C ILE A 156 2.88 -4.96 12.68
N GLY A 157 2.37 -3.87 12.12
CA GLY A 157 1.47 -3.87 10.96
C GLY A 157 2.14 -4.36 9.67
N VAL A 158 3.39 -3.97 9.42
CA VAL A 158 4.18 -4.42 8.25
C VAL A 158 4.54 -5.90 8.39
N ASN A 159 4.95 -6.36 9.57
CA ASN A 159 5.19 -7.80 9.83
C ASN A 159 3.88 -8.61 9.68
N ALA A 160 2.73 -8.05 10.11
CA ALA A 160 1.42 -8.66 9.90
C ALA A 160 0.98 -8.69 8.42
N LEU A 161 1.43 -7.74 7.58
CA LEU A 161 1.26 -7.81 6.11
C LEU A 161 2.15 -8.88 5.48
N ALA A 162 3.38 -9.04 5.97
CA ALA A 162 4.29 -10.14 5.60
C ALA A 162 3.88 -11.51 6.18
N ASN A 163 2.69 -11.61 6.81
CA ASN A 163 2.13 -12.82 7.41
C ASN A 163 3.01 -13.44 8.52
N VAL A 164 3.80 -12.62 9.22
CA VAL A 164 4.49 -13.02 10.46
C VAL A 164 3.43 -13.25 11.56
N PRO A 165 3.38 -14.43 12.21
CA PRO A 165 2.38 -14.70 13.24
C PRO A 165 2.72 -14.00 14.55
N ASN A 166 1.70 -13.66 15.35
CA ASN A 166 1.89 -13.06 16.68
C ASN A 166 2.59 -13.98 17.70
N SER A 167 2.77 -15.26 17.37
CA SER A 167 3.57 -16.23 18.14
C SER A 167 5.05 -16.24 17.77
N ASP A 168 5.48 -15.51 16.74
CA ASP A 168 6.90 -15.29 16.47
C ASP A 168 7.55 -14.50 17.63
N PRO A 169 8.75 -14.85 18.11
CA PRO A 169 9.38 -14.18 19.24
C PRO A 169 9.62 -12.68 19.05
N GLN A 170 9.97 -12.23 17.84
CA GLN A 170 10.18 -10.81 17.53
C GLN A 170 8.84 -10.06 17.47
N GLN A 171 7.83 -10.65 16.83
CA GLN A 171 6.48 -10.07 16.81
C GLN A 171 5.87 -9.99 18.22
N THR A 172 6.07 -11.02 19.05
CA THR A 172 5.64 -11.03 20.46
C THR A 172 6.38 -9.96 21.28
N ALA A 173 7.68 -9.74 21.01
CA ALA A 173 8.46 -8.69 21.67
C ALA A 173 7.93 -7.29 21.32
N ARG A 174 7.70 -7.01 20.02
CA ARG A 174 7.10 -5.75 19.56
C ARG A 174 5.74 -5.48 20.19
N LEU A 175 4.86 -6.50 20.27
CA LEU A 175 3.55 -6.36 20.91
C LEU A 175 3.67 -5.90 22.37
N ARG A 176 4.55 -6.52 23.16
CA ARG A 176 4.82 -6.11 24.56
C ARG A 176 5.43 -4.72 24.65
N GLU A 177 6.32 -4.35 23.74
CA GLU A 177 6.90 -3.00 23.69
C GLU A 177 5.83 -1.95 23.34
N GLY A 178 4.93 -2.25 22.41
CA GLY A 178 3.78 -1.40 22.07
C GLY A 178 2.84 -1.22 23.26
N ASP A 179 2.53 -2.29 23.99
CA ASP A 179 1.73 -2.23 25.23
C ASP A 179 2.40 -1.39 26.33
N ALA A 180 3.72 -1.54 26.53
CA ALA A 180 4.48 -0.79 27.52
C ALA A 180 4.59 0.70 27.15
N THR A 181 4.93 1.00 25.89
CA THR A 181 5.06 2.40 25.41
C THR A 181 3.70 3.10 25.39
N ARG A 182 2.60 2.38 25.10
CA ARG A 182 1.23 2.91 25.25
C ARG A 182 0.93 3.32 26.69
N GLN A 183 1.33 2.52 27.68
CA GLN A 183 1.18 2.86 29.10
C GLN A 183 2.02 4.09 29.49
N GLN A 184 3.27 4.17 29.02
CA GLN A 184 4.13 5.33 29.23
C GLN A 184 3.50 6.63 28.70
N ILE A 185 2.93 6.62 27.48
CA ILE A 185 2.26 7.80 26.91
C ILE A 185 1.00 8.16 27.71
N VAL A 186 0.22 7.18 28.19
CA VAL A 186 -0.94 7.43 29.06
C VAL A 186 -0.55 8.16 30.35
N GLU A 187 0.61 7.85 30.95
CA GLU A 187 1.10 8.59 32.12
C GLU A 187 1.58 10.01 31.76
N LEU A 188 2.32 10.17 30.65
CA LEU A 188 2.83 11.46 30.19
C LEU A 188 1.73 12.43 29.70
N CYS A 189 0.57 11.90 29.33
CA CYS A 189 -0.60 12.65 28.86
C CYS A 189 -1.59 13.08 29.96
N LYS A 190 -1.30 12.79 31.24
CA LYS A 190 -2.04 13.33 32.40
C LYS A 190 -1.64 14.76 32.74
#